data_AF-A0A7S3DV94-F1
#
_entry.id   AF-A0A7S3DV94-F1
#
_cell.length_a   1.000
_cell.length_b   1.000
_cell.length_c   1.000
_cell.angle_alpha   90.00
_cell.angle_beta   90.00
_cell.angle_gamma   90.00
#
_symmetry.space_group_name_H-M   'P 1'
#
loop_
_entity.id
_entity.type
_entity.pdbx_description
1 polymer ?
#
loop_
_entity_poly.entity_id
_entity_poly.type
_entity_poly.pdbx_seq_one_letter_code
_entity_poly.pdbx_strand_id
1 'polypeptide(L)'
;SEDVVQVLPEDDALLAKQLWRFAELDEGPANPATPAPTDDPTPAPTDEPTPAPTDPPTAKPTPAPMDAPTLAQVGGVKRIYSLHNSLSSYLARKGIAPGTNGNENWEPDAQIGLAALDSNSESWSSIRWDMILVEGETDIFRIRCEWGPDTGYLDRDGDPIQNADGSSTWIPNNRILAYQLEPSWGSMMWRLIPATEPEYAGWYKIVNLWGEDGYLTRVGWSSEDVVQV
;
A
#
# COMPACT_ATOMS: atom_id res chain seq x y z
N SER A 1 -0.47 32.22 0.55
CA SER A 1 -1.00 31.14 -0.29
C SER A 1 -0.97 29.89 0.57
N GLU A 2 -2.07 29.63 1.25
CA GLU A 2 -2.22 28.46 2.10
C GLU A 2 -2.55 27.29 1.18
N ASP A 3 -1.66 26.29 1.14
CA ASP A 3 -1.98 24.99 0.58
C ASP A 3 -3.17 24.45 1.38
N VAL A 4 -4.34 24.46 0.76
CA VAL A 4 -5.54 23.85 1.34
C VAL A 4 -5.28 22.35 1.35
N VAL A 5 -4.83 21.84 2.49
CA VAL A 5 -4.87 20.41 2.81
C VAL A 5 -6.33 20.00 2.66
N GLN A 6 -6.67 19.32 1.56
CA GLN A 6 -7.98 18.69 1.45
C GLN A 6 -8.05 17.62 2.54
N VAL A 7 -8.76 17.94 3.61
CA VAL A 7 -9.13 16.97 4.65
C VAL A 7 -10.18 16.08 4.00
N LEU A 8 -9.79 14.85 3.68
CA LEU A 8 -10.74 13.82 3.28
C LEU A 8 -11.72 13.59 4.45
N PRO A 9 -13.01 13.31 4.18
CA PRO A 9 -13.96 12.84 5.20
C PRO A 9 -13.35 11.73 6.06
N GLU A 10 -13.71 11.63 7.35
CA GLU A 10 -13.04 10.69 8.29
C GLU A 10 -13.11 9.22 7.84
N ASP A 11 -14.22 8.81 7.21
CA ASP A 11 -14.38 7.47 6.63
C ASP A 11 -13.43 7.24 5.43
N ASP A 12 -13.29 8.25 4.57
CA ASP A 12 -12.32 8.24 3.46
C ASP A 12 -10.88 8.24 4.00
N ALA A 13 -10.62 8.90 5.13
CA ALA A 13 -9.32 8.92 5.77
C ALA A 13 -8.95 7.57 6.41
N LEU A 14 -9.92 6.79 6.90
CA LEU A 14 -9.67 5.44 7.40
C LEU A 14 -9.43 4.46 6.25
N LEU A 15 -10.26 4.52 5.21
CA LEU A 15 -10.10 3.68 4.01
C LEU A 15 -8.76 3.97 3.32
N ALA A 16 -8.40 5.24 3.15
CA ALA A 16 -7.17 5.63 2.49
C ALA A 16 -5.90 5.12 3.21
N LYS A 17 -5.93 4.99 4.55
CA LYS A 17 -4.84 4.39 5.35
C LYS A 17 -4.63 2.88 5.10
N GLN A 18 -5.62 2.20 4.53
CA GLN A 18 -5.59 0.77 4.21
C GLN A 18 -5.33 0.50 2.73
N LEU A 19 -5.34 1.54 1.89
CA LEU A 19 -5.14 1.44 0.46
C LEU A 19 -3.68 1.69 0.09
N TRP A 20 -3.13 0.75 -0.66
CA TRP A 20 -1.77 0.74 -1.13
C TRP A 20 -1.70 0.62 -2.64
N ARG A 21 -0.69 1.22 -3.25
CA ARG A 21 -0.40 1.10 -4.67
C ARG A 21 1.06 0.73 -4.89
N PHE A 22 1.30 0.08 -6.03
CA PHE A 22 2.58 -0.44 -6.46
C PHE A 22 3.08 0.41 -7.63
N ALA A 23 4.21 1.08 -7.46
CA ALA A 23 4.88 1.85 -8.50
C ALA A 23 6.11 1.11 -9.03
N GLU A 24 6.34 1.22 -10.34
CA GLU A 24 7.59 0.78 -10.96
C GLU A 24 8.76 1.64 -10.52
N LEU A 25 9.98 1.12 -10.66
CA LEU A 25 11.19 1.80 -10.18
C LEU A 25 11.57 3.05 -10.99
N ASP A 26 11.03 3.20 -12.21
CA ASP A 26 11.32 4.32 -13.13
C ASP A 26 10.27 5.43 -13.11
N GLU A 27 9.15 5.21 -12.42
CA GLU A 27 8.10 6.20 -12.22
C GLU A 27 8.28 6.77 -10.81
N GLY A 28 8.97 7.90 -10.68
CA GLY A 28 8.69 8.82 -9.57
C GLY A 28 7.17 9.08 -9.53
N PRO A 29 6.58 9.44 -8.38
CA PRO A 29 5.14 9.57 -8.28
C PRO A 29 4.71 10.62 -9.28
N ALA A 30 4.05 10.18 -10.34
CA ALA A 30 3.40 11.07 -11.27
C ALA A 30 2.41 11.87 -10.43
N ASN A 31 2.75 13.14 -10.24
CA ASN A 31 1.86 14.22 -9.87
C ASN A 31 0.48 13.89 -10.44
N PRO A 32 -0.63 13.92 -9.68
CA PRO A 32 -1.95 13.66 -10.26
C PRO A 32 -2.27 14.80 -11.23
N ALA A 33 -1.75 14.70 -12.45
CA ALA A 33 -2.09 15.56 -13.55
C ALA A 33 -3.51 15.17 -13.94
N THR A 34 -4.46 15.84 -13.32
CA THR A 34 -5.78 16.03 -13.91
C THR A 34 -5.53 16.62 -15.30
N PRO A 35 -5.84 15.93 -16.42
CA PRO A 35 -5.92 16.63 -17.69
C PRO A 35 -7.18 17.50 -17.58
N ALA A 36 -7.00 18.81 -17.49
CA ALA A 36 -8.10 19.73 -17.77
C ALA A 36 -8.41 19.59 -19.28
N PRO A 37 -9.63 19.19 -19.68
CA PRO A 37 -10.03 19.35 -21.05
C PRO A 37 -10.31 20.85 -21.27
N THR A 38 -9.46 21.53 -22.03
CA THR A 38 -9.78 22.88 -22.54
C THR A 38 -10.02 22.76 -24.04
N ASP A 39 -11.17 22.20 -24.40
CA ASP A 39 -11.74 22.43 -25.73
C ASP A 39 -12.57 23.72 -25.65
N ASP A 40 -12.14 24.71 -26.41
CA ASP A 40 -12.76 26.02 -26.61
C ASP A 40 -14.07 25.84 -27.41
N PRO A 41 -15.26 26.26 -26.92
CA PRO A 41 -16.45 26.28 -27.76
C PRO A 41 -16.67 27.67 -28.38
N THR A 42 -16.67 27.67 -29.71
CA THR A 42 -17.17 28.71 -30.62
C THR A 42 -18.59 29.16 -30.22
N PRO A 43 -18.96 30.46 -30.31
CA PRO A 43 -20.31 30.90 -29.92
C PRO A 43 -21.41 30.43 -30.89
N ALA A 44 -22.60 30.30 -30.30
CA ALA A 44 -23.79 29.58 -30.73
C ALA A 44 -24.50 30.10 -32.00
N PRO A 45 -25.35 29.27 -32.63
CA PRO A 45 -26.62 29.71 -33.17
C PRO A 45 -27.73 29.59 -32.11
N THR A 46 -28.50 30.67 -31.96
CA THR A 46 -29.77 30.73 -31.22
C THR A 46 -30.87 30.10 -32.09
N ASP A 47 -31.73 29.27 -31.50
CA ASP A 47 -33.16 29.20 -31.84
C ASP A 47 -33.94 28.42 -30.74
N GLU A 48 -35.24 28.73 -30.67
CA GLU A 48 -36.25 28.59 -29.60
C GLU A 48 -36.38 27.26 -28.81
N PRO A 49 -37.00 27.30 -27.61
CA PRO A 49 -37.25 26.11 -26.80
C PRO A 49 -38.45 25.31 -27.32
N THR A 50 -38.23 24.02 -27.60
CA THR A 50 -39.31 23.02 -27.67
C THR A 50 -39.28 22.19 -26.39
N PRO A 51 -40.39 21.99 -25.66
CA PRO A 51 -40.39 21.14 -24.48
C PRO A 51 -40.33 19.66 -24.90
N ALA A 52 -39.26 18.97 -24.49
CA ALA A 52 -39.10 17.53 -24.65
C ALA A 52 -39.37 16.81 -23.31
N PRO A 53 -39.85 15.56 -23.34
CA PRO A 53 -40.46 14.86 -22.21
C PRO A 53 -39.45 14.47 -21.12
N THR A 54 -39.89 14.50 -19.87
CA THR A 54 -39.14 14.00 -18.73
C THR A 54 -39.18 12.47 -18.72
N ASP A 55 -38.14 11.83 -19.23
CA ASP A 55 -37.90 10.41 -18.96
C ASP A 55 -37.41 10.22 -17.51
N PRO A 56 -37.78 9.11 -16.84
CA PRO A 56 -37.33 8.83 -15.47
C PRO A 56 -35.81 8.61 -15.42
N PRO A 57 -35.17 8.81 -14.26
CA PRO A 57 -33.72 8.66 -14.13
C PRO A 57 -33.30 7.23 -14.47
N THR A 58 -32.51 7.09 -15.54
CA THR A 58 -31.77 5.86 -15.85
C THR A 58 -30.90 5.49 -14.66
N ALA A 59 -31.02 4.25 -14.19
CA ALA A 59 -30.15 3.71 -13.16
C ALA A 59 -28.68 3.88 -13.56
N LYS A 60 -27.85 4.39 -12.64
CA LYS A 60 -26.40 4.51 -12.81
C LYS A 60 -25.85 3.14 -13.24
N PRO A 61 -25.03 3.05 -14.30
CA PRO A 61 -24.50 1.78 -14.75
C PRO A 61 -23.76 1.10 -13.59
N THR A 62 -24.06 -0.18 -13.38
CA THR A 62 -23.29 -1.03 -12.47
C THR A 62 -21.85 -1.03 -12.98
N PRO A 63 -20.86 -0.64 -12.17
CA PRO A 63 -19.46 -0.70 -12.58
C PRO A 63 -19.12 -2.14 -12.99
N ALA A 64 -18.33 -2.27 -14.04
CA ALA A 64 -17.87 -3.57 -14.52
C ALA A 64 -17.11 -4.30 -13.39
N PRO A 65 -17.15 -5.64 -13.34
CA PRO A 65 -16.34 -6.39 -12.40
C PRO A 65 -14.86 -6.02 -12.60
N MET A 66 -14.21 -5.60 -11.52
CA MET A 66 -12.77 -5.32 -11.51
C MET A 66 -12.02 -6.65 -11.56
N ASP A 67 -11.17 -6.85 -12.56
CA ASP A 67 -10.35 -8.05 -12.67
C ASP A 67 -9.37 -8.16 -11.49
N ALA A 68 -9.05 -9.40 -11.08
CA ALA A 68 -8.01 -9.69 -10.09
C ALA A 68 -6.66 -9.10 -10.52
N PRO A 69 -5.76 -8.74 -9.57
CA PRO A 69 -4.44 -8.21 -9.92
C PRO A 69 -3.71 -9.17 -10.86
N THR A 70 -3.25 -8.65 -12.00
CA THR A 70 -2.40 -9.44 -12.89
C THR A 70 -0.97 -9.44 -12.34
N LEU A 71 -0.25 -10.55 -12.49
CA LEU A 71 1.17 -10.64 -12.08
C LEU A 71 2.03 -9.54 -12.73
N ALA A 72 1.67 -9.08 -13.93
CA ALA A 72 2.36 -7.97 -14.60
C ALA A 72 2.21 -6.64 -13.85
N GLN A 73 1.08 -6.41 -13.18
CA GLN A 73 0.80 -5.17 -12.45
C GLN A 73 1.53 -5.10 -11.10
N VAL A 74 1.65 -6.24 -10.42
CA VAL A 74 2.14 -6.27 -9.03
C VAL A 74 3.46 -7.00 -8.87
N GLY A 75 3.88 -7.88 -9.79
CA GLY A 75 5.07 -8.70 -9.66
C GLY A 75 6.39 -7.96 -9.85
N GLY A 76 7.47 -8.58 -9.37
CA GLY A 76 8.81 -8.02 -9.41
C GLY A 76 9.02 -6.90 -8.38
N VAL A 77 10.08 -6.12 -8.56
CA VAL A 77 10.45 -5.08 -7.60
C VAL A 77 9.60 -3.83 -7.80
N LYS A 78 8.91 -3.43 -6.72
CA LYS A 78 8.00 -2.29 -6.68
C LYS A 78 8.34 -1.34 -5.54
N ARG A 79 7.87 -0.11 -5.64
CA ARG A 79 7.66 0.78 -4.49
C ARG A 79 6.22 0.65 -4.03
N ILE A 80 6.00 0.41 -2.75
CA ILE A 80 4.66 0.27 -2.16
C ILE A 80 4.35 1.55 -1.40
N TYR A 81 3.23 2.21 -1.68
CA TYR A 81 2.87 3.47 -1.04
C TYR A 81 1.39 3.57 -0.70
N SER A 82 1.09 4.28 0.38
CA SER A 82 -0.28 4.48 0.88
C SER A 82 -0.91 5.76 0.36
N LEU A 83 -2.24 5.76 0.25
CA LEU A 83 -3.01 6.98 -0.02
C LEU A 83 -3.17 7.76 1.28
N HIS A 84 -2.26 8.68 1.58
CA HIS A 84 -2.44 9.59 2.70
C HIS A 84 -1.68 10.89 2.46
N ASN A 85 -2.21 12.01 2.95
CA ASN A 85 -1.82 13.39 2.63
C ASN A 85 -0.51 13.86 3.29
N SER A 86 0.40 12.95 3.63
CA SER A 86 1.67 13.28 4.28
C SER A 86 2.86 13.21 3.32
N LEU A 87 3.97 13.86 3.68
CA LEU A 87 5.24 13.78 2.96
C LEU A 87 5.88 12.37 2.93
N SER A 88 5.52 11.48 3.85
CA SER A 88 6.05 10.11 3.95
C SER A 88 4.96 9.08 3.65
N SER A 89 5.05 8.40 2.50
CA SER A 89 3.99 7.47 2.07
C SER A 89 4.51 6.11 1.62
N TYR A 90 5.82 5.94 1.46
CA TYR A 90 6.43 4.72 0.93
C TYR A 90 6.82 3.76 2.04
N LEU A 91 6.40 2.49 1.92
CA LEU A 91 6.80 1.42 2.82
C LEU A 91 8.32 1.29 2.81
N ALA A 92 8.92 1.30 3.99
CA ALA A 92 10.36 1.32 4.16
C ALA A 92 10.80 0.38 5.27
N ARG A 93 11.84 -0.40 5.01
CA ARG A 93 12.61 -1.08 6.06
C ARG A 93 13.49 -0.06 6.76
N LYS A 94 13.42 0.03 8.09
CA LYS A 94 14.22 0.95 8.88
C LYS A 94 15.67 0.47 8.99
N GLY A 95 16.55 1.40 9.28
CA GLY A 95 17.98 1.18 9.37
C GLY A 95 18.50 1.33 10.78
N ILE A 96 19.45 0.48 11.15
CA ILE A 96 20.31 0.66 12.33
C ILE A 96 21.43 1.62 11.92
N ALA A 97 21.57 2.72 12.64
CA ALA A 97 22.57 3.73 12.35
C ALA A 97 24.00 3.21 12.64
N PRO A 98 25.00 3.66 11.87
CA PRO A 98 26.40 3.41 12.16
C PRO A 98 26.77 3.72 13.62
N GLY A 99 27.46 2.79 14.26
CA GLY A 99 27.93 2.90 15.64
C GLY A 99 26.93 2.48 16.70
N THR A 100 25.65 2.23 16.36
CA THR A 100 24.65 1.79 17.34
C THR A 100 24.91 0.36 17.83
N ASN A 101 25.32 -0.54 16.94
CA ASN A 101 25.57 -1.95 17.24
C ASN A 101 27.04 -2.38 17.00
N GLY A 102 27.94 -1.40 16.84
CA GLY A 102 29.35 -1.64 16.54
C GLY A 102 29.70 -1.82 15.07
N ASN A 103 28.72 -1.76 14.14
CA ASN A 103 29.01 -1.64 12.71
C ASN A 103 29.23 -0.16 12.30
N GLU A 104 30.16 0.08 11.38
CA GLU A 104 30.46 1.38 10.79
C GLU A 104 29.52 1.75 9.63
N ASN A 105 28.74 0.80 9.12
CA ASN A 105 27.78 0.98 8.03
C ASN A 105 26.34 0.92 8.53
N TRP A 106 25.43 1.50 7.74
CA TRP A 106 23.99 1.32 7.93
C TRP A 106 23.62 -0.14 7.71
N GLU A 107 22.89 -0.72 8.65
CA GLU A 107 22.40 -2.09 8.57
C GLU A 107 20.88 -2.13 8.53
N PRO A 108 20.28 -3.13 7.86
CA PRO A 108 18.84 -3.29 7.85
C PRO A 108 18.33 -3.74 9.23
N ASP A 109 17.33 -3.02 9.77
CA ASP A 109 16.58 -3.43 10.98
C ASP A 109 15.39 -4.31 10.59
N ALA A 110 14.78 -4.99 11.56
CA ALA A 110 13.50 -5.67 11.39
C ALA A 110 12.32 -4.68 11.30
N GLN A 111 12.47 -3.46 11.82
CA GLN A 111 11.37 -2.50 11.89
C GLN A 111 10.92 -2.01 10.52
N ILE A 112 9.60 -1.92 10.34
CA ILE A 112 8.96 -1.37 9.15
C ILE A 112 8.28 -0.05 9.49
N GLY A 113 8.43 0.94 8.61
CA GLY A 113 7.69 2.19 8.71
C GLY A 113 7.54 2.85 7.36
N LEU A 114 7.38 4.16 7.36
CA LEU A 114 7.30 4.94 6.11
C LEU A 114 8.52 5.82 5.88
N ALA A 115 8.76 6.13 4.61
CA ALA A 115 9.76 7.10 4.13
C ALA A 115 9.14 8.05 3.09
N ALA A 116 9.71 9.25 3.01
CA ALA A 116 9.47 10.16 1.90
C ALA A 116 10.24 9.68 0.65
N LEU A 117 9.69 9.97 -0.52
CA LEU A 117 10.38 9.76 -1.79
C LEU A 117 10.93 11.08 -2.29
N ASP A 118 12.25 11.18 -2.33
CA ASP A 118 13.01 12.33 -2.79
C ASP A 118 14.25 11.86 -3.57
N SER A 119 15.02 12.81 -4.11
CA SER A 119 16.22 12.51 -4.92
C SER A 119 17.25 11.65 -4.20
N ASN A 120 17.26 11.63 -2.87
CA ASN A 120 18.16 10.78 -2.10
C ASN A 120 17.57 9.37 -1.99
N SER A 121 16.28 9.26 -1.64
CA SER A 121 15.64 7.99 -1.34
C SER A 121 15.23 7.16 -2.55
N GLU A 122 15.14 7.75 -3.75
CA GLU A 122 14.87 7.04 -5.02
C GLU A 122 15.80 5.84 -5.26
N SER A 123 17.05 5.96 -4.82
CA SER A 123 18.08 4.93 -4.98
C SER A 123 18.12 3.90 -3.85
N TRP A 124 17.40 4.12 -2.75
CA TRP A 124 17.51 3.28 -1.56
C TRP A 124 16.86 1.91 -1.80
N SER A 125 17.59 0.83 -1.49
CA SER A 125 17.04 -0.53 -1.48
C SER A 125 16.02 -0.74 -0.35
N SER A 126 16.01 0.11 0.67
CA SER A 126 15.10 0.02 1.82
C SER A 126 13.64 0.30 1.48
N ILE A 127 13.36 0.93 0.33
CA ILE A 127 12.00 1.22 -0.17
C ILE A 127 11.63 0.39 -1.40
N ARG A 128 12.46 -0.60 -1.75
CA ARG A 128 12.25 -1.50 -2.89
C ARG A 128 11.82 -2.85 -2.38
N TRP A 129 10.68 -3.32 -2.88
CA TRP A 129 9.99 -4.50 -2.41
C TRP A 129 9.72 -5.43 -3.57
N ASP A 130 10.37 -6.59 -3.55
CA ASP A 130 10.13 -7.67 -4.50
C ASP A 130 8.83 -8.38 -4.14
N MET A 131 7.88 -8.34 -5.07
CA MET A 131 6.56 -8.94 -4.96
C MET A 131 6.60 -10.34 -5.59
N ILE A 132 6.73 -11.35 -4.73
CA ILE A 132 7.02 -12.72 -5.11
C ILE A 132 5.75 -13.55 -4.97
N LEU A 133 5.17 -13.98 -6.10
CA LEU A 133 4.00 -14.85 -6.10
C LEU A 133 4.33 -16.19 -5.41
N VAL A 134 3.45 -16.63 -4.49
CA VAL A 134 3.58 -17.95 -3.86
C VAL A 134 3.28 -19.03 -4.89
N GLU A 135 4.13 -20.06 -4.95
CA GLU A 135 3.95 -21.17 -5.89
C GLU A 135 2.58 -21.84 -5.72
N GLY A 136 1.85 -22.00 -6.82
CA GLY A 136 0.51 -22.58 -6.84
C GLY A 136 -0.62 -21.59 -6.54
N GLU A 137 -0.30 -20.37 -6.14
CA GLU A 137 -1.27 -19.31 -5.86
C GLU A 137 -1.38 -18.32 -7.02
N THR A 138 -2.46 -17.53 -7.03
CA THR A 138 -2.71 -16.52 -8.08
C THR A 138 -2.70 -15.09 -7.57
N ASP A 139 -2.92 -14.91 -6.28
CA ASP A 139 -3.13 -13.62 -5.63
C ASP A 139 -2.43 -13.52 -4.26
N ILE A 140 -1.66 -14.53 -3.86
CA ILE A 140 -0.91 -14.59 -2.60
C ILE A 140 0.56 -14.34 -2.89
N PHE A 141 1.11 -13.32 -2.23
CA PHE A 141 2.47 -12.86 -2.42
C PHE A 141 3.26 -12.92 -1.12
N ARG A 142 4.56 -13.12 -1.27
CA ARG A 142 5.58 -12.74 -0.29
C ARG A 142 6.16 -11.39 -0.72
N ILE A 143 6.37 -10.51 0.25
CA ILE A 143 6.84 -9.14 -0.02
C ILE A 143 8.22 -9.00 0.62
N ARG A 144 9.27 -8.89 -0.18
CA ARG A 144 10.67 -8.90 0.31
C ARG A 144 11.38 -7.59 0.03
N CYS A 145 11.90 -6.94 1.06
CA CYS A 145 12.77 -5.77 0.90
C CYS A 145 14.10 -6.15 0.23
N GLU A 146 14.59 -5.33 -0.71
CA GLU A 146 15.91 -5.55 -1.35
C GLU A 146 17.09 -5.17 -0.43
N TRP A 147 16.84 -4.49 0.70
CA TRP A 147 17.91 -4.12 1.62
C TRP A 147 18.24 -5.24 2.61
N GLY A 148 19.36 -5.91 2.36
CA GLY A 148 19.94 -6.94 3.22
C GLY A 148 20.03 -8.31 2.52
N PRO A 149 20.87 -9.23 3.01
CA PRO A 149 20.96 -10.59 2.48
C PRO A 149 19.75 -11.43 2.93
N ASP A 150 19.07 -12.11 1.99
CA ASP A 150 18.03 -13.17 2.15
C ASP A 150 17.04 -13.06 3.34
N THR A 151 16.86 -11.85 3.84
CA THR A 151 16.07 -11.46 5.01
C THR A 151 15.37 -10.16 4.66
N GLY A 152 14.19 -9.91 5.22
CA GLY A 152 13.39 -8.74 4.87
C GLY A 152 12.04 -9.08 4.27
N TYR A 153 11.55 -10.30 4.48
CA TYR A 153 10.18 -10.65 4.17
C TYR A 153 9.26 -9.98 5.17
N LEU A 154 8.26 -9.27 4.65
CA LEU A 154 7.22 -8.65 5.44
C LEU A 154 6.46 -9.75 6.19
N ASP A 155 6.41 -9.62 7.51
CA ASP A 155 5.84 -10.59 8.41
C ASP A 155 4.90 -9.88 9.40
N ARG A 156 3.71 -10.45 9.57
CA ARG A 156 2.82 -10.10 10.68
C ARG A 156 3.32 -10.82 11.91
N ASP A 157 3.87 -10.06 12.85
CA ASP A 157 4.48 -10.62 14.04
C ASP A 157 3.44 -11.25 14.99
N GLY A 158 3.94 -12.07 15.90
CA GLY A 158 3.13 -12.82 16.85
C GLY A 158 3.49 -12.55 18.30
N ASP A 159 2.53 -12.77 19.19
CA ASP A 159 2.80 -12.86 20.62
C ASP A 159 2.71 -14.32 21.08
N PRO A 160 3.72 -14.84 21.81
CA PRO A 160 3.71 -16.21 22.29
C PRO A 160 2.80 -16.37 23.51
N ILE A 161 1.88 -17.32 23.46
CA ILE A 161 1.13 -17.83 24.61
C ILE A 161 1.81 -19.10 25.10
N GLN A 162 2.28 -19.09 26.36
CA GLN A 162 2.89 -20.26 26.97
C GLN A 162 1.82 -21.29 27.35
N ASN A 163 1.98 -22.51 26.84
CA ASN A 163 1.12 -23.64 27.15
C ASN A 163 1.60 -24.33 28.44
N ALA A 164 0.69 -25.08 29.08
CA ALA A 164 0.98 -25.78 30.34
C ALA A 164 2.06 -26.88 30.19
N ASP A 165 2.31 -27.36 28.97
CA ASP A 165 3.34 -28.35 28.64
C ASP A 165 4.72 -27.73 28.34
N GLY A 166 4.85 -26.40 28.42
CA GLY A 166 6.08 -25.66 28.13
C GLY A 166 6.29 -25.33 26.65
N SER A 167 5.37 -25.72 25.77
CA SER A 167 5.36 -25.24 24.38
C SER A 167 4.74 -23.84 24.29
N SER A 168 4.90 -23.17 23.14
CA SER A 168 4.26 -21.88 22.88
C SER A 168 3.31 -21.97 21.70
N THR A 169 2.10 -21.44 21.87
CA THR A 169 1.16 -21.16 20.78
C THR A 169 1.33 -19.70 20.38
N TRP A 170 1.60 -19.44 19.11
CA TRP A 170 1.73 -18.06 18.62
C TRP A 170 0.36 -17.56 18.16
N ILE A 171 0.01 -16.34 18.57
CA ILE A 171 -1.17 -15.63 18.09
C ILE A 171 -0.76 -14.37 17.32
N PRO A 172 -1.49 -14.00 16.25
CA PRO A 172 -1.18 -12.81 15.48
C PRO A 172 -1.34 -11.55 16.34
N ASN A 173 -0.37 -10.64 16.24
CA ASN A 173 -0.49 -9.28 16.78
C ASN A 173 -0.60 -8.26 15.62
N ASN A 174 -0.47 -6.96 15.93
CA ASN A 174 -0.60 -5.88 14.94
C ASN A 174 0.75 -5.34 14.44
N ARG A 175 1.90 -5.87 14.90
CA ARG A 175 3.22 -5.40 14.49
C ARG A 175 3.60 -5.99 13.14
N ILE A 176 4.35 -5.19 12.38
CA ILE A 176 4.87 -5.58 11.08
C ILE A 176 6.38 -5.47 11.11
N LEU A 177 7.03 -6.59 10.81
CA LEU A 177 8.47 -6.73 10.87
C LEU A 177 9.00 -7.35 9.57
N ALA A 178 10.32 -7.27 9.42
CA ALA A 178 11.08 -7.86 8.32
C ALA A 178 11.91 -9.02 8.86
N TYR A 179 11.59 -10.25 8.43
CA TYR A 179 12.26 -11.46 8.89
C TYR A 179 12.84 -12.30 7.74
N GLN A 180 13.58 -13.35 8.11
CA GLN A 180 14.01 -14.39 7.19
C GLN A 180 12.80 -15.18 6.71
N LEU A 181 12.83 -15.63 5.45
CA LEU A 181 11.75 -16.46 4.90
C LEU A 181 11.59 -17.76 5.69
N GLU A 182 10.38 -17.99 6.19
CA GLU A 182 9.90 -19.30 6.60
C GLU A 182 8.72 -19.71 5.72
N PRO A 183 8.90 -20.62 4.75
CA PRO A 183 7.89 -20.92 3.74
C PRO A 183 6.56 -21.41 4.29
N SER A 184 6.57 -22.02 5.49
CA SER A 184 5.39 -22.59 6.14
C SER A 184 4.54 -21.56 6.91
N TRP A 185 5.04 -20.33 7.09
CA TRP A 185 4.35 -19.32 7.90
C TRP A 185 3.33 -18.54 7.08
N GLY A 186 2.05 -18.63 7.50
CA GLY A 186 0.97 -17.80 6.96
C GLY A 186 1.14 -16.31 7.28
N SER A 187 1.93 -15.96 8.31
CA SER A 187 2.24 -14.58 8.69
C SER A 187 3.04 -13.81 7.63
N MET A 188 3.70 -14.53 6.72
CA MET A 188 4.47 -13.97 5.58
C MET A 188 3.70 -14.03 4.26
N MET A 189 2.43 -14.44 4.29
CA MET A 189 1.57 -14.57 3.10
C MET A 189 0.58 -13.42 3.05
N TRP A 190 0.62 -12.69 1.94
CA TRP A 190 -0.14 -11.45 1.74
C TRP A 190 -1.01 -11.56 0.51
N ARG A 191 -2.33 -11.47 0.69
CA ARG A 191 -3.28 -11.37 -0.42
C ARG A 191 -3.50 -9.92 -0.81
N LEU A 192 -3.55 -9.66 -2.11
CA LEU A 192 -3.87 -8.34 -2.65
C LEU A 192 -5.34 -8.31 -3.09
N ILE A 193 -6.16 -7.48 -2.44
CA ILE A 193 -7.57 -7.30 -2.79
C ILE A 193 -7.72 -5.93 -3.45
N PRO A 194 -8.12 -5.86 -4.74
CA PRO A 194 -8.42 -4.58 -5.40
C PRO A 194 -9.45 -3.77 -4.63
N ALA A 195 -9.26 -2.45 -4.55
CA ALA A 195 -10.32 -1.56 -4.10
C ALA A 195 -11.54 -1.65 -5.05
N THR A 196 -12.74 -1.57 -4.49
CA THR A 196 -13.98 -1.71 -5.25
C THR A 196 -14.53 -0.37 -5.71
N GLU A 197 -14.09 0.72 -5.08
CA GLU A 197 -14.48 2.08 -5.42
C GLU A 197 -13.76 2.53 -6.70
N PRO A 198 -14.47 3.05 -7.73
CA PRO A 198 -13.86 3.47 -9.00
C PRO A 198 -12.75 4.53 -8.86
N GLU A 199 -12.88 5.43 -7.90
CA GLU A 199 -11.88 6.45 -7.56
C GLU A 199 -10.56 5.86 -7.04
N TYR A 200 -10.60 4.61 -6.56
CA TYR A 200 -9.45 3.86 -6.08
C TYR A 200 -9.05 2.73 -7.04
N ALA A 201 -9.43 2.83 -8.32
CA ALA A 201 -8.94 1.90 -9.33
C ALA A 201 -7.40 1.82 -9.33
N GLY A 202 -6.87 0.60 -9.22
CA GLY A 202 -5.42 0.35 -9.13
C GLY A 202 -4.84 0.46 -7.72
N TRP A 203 -5.66 0.71 -6.70
CA TRP A 203 -5.31 0.58 -5.30
C TRP A 203 -5.74 -0.78 -4.74
N TYR A 204 -5.06 -1.21 -3.68
CA TYR A 204 -5.21 -2.53 -3.09
C TYR A 204 -5.25 -2.45 -1.57
N LYS A 205 -6.10 -3.28 -0.97
CA LYS A 205 -5.91 -3.72 0.40
C LYS A 205 -4.92 -4.87 0.41
N ILE A 206 -3.92 -4.81 1.29
CA ILE A 206 -2.94 -5.88 1.48
C ILE A 206 -3.35 -6.64 2.74
N VAL A 207 -3.75 -7.90 2.60
CA VAL A 207 -4.35 -8.71 3.67
C VAL A 207 -3.37 -9.78 4.12
N ASN A 208 -3.12 -9.88 5.43
CA ASN A 208 -2.34 -10.98 5.99
C ASN A 208 -3.22 -12.21 6.17
N LEU A 209 -2.69 -13.40 5.82
CA LEU A 209 -3.46 -14.65 5.90
C LEU A 209 -3.36 -15.39 7.24
N TRP A 210 -2.71 -14.79 8.24
CA TRP A 210 -2.65 -15.35 9.60
C TRP A 210 -3.66 -14.68 10.53
N GLY A 211 -4.65 -15.46 10.98
CA GLY A 211 -5.70 -15.01 11.89
C GLY A 211 -6.96 -14.51 11.19
N GLU A 212 -7.82 -13.77 11.92
CA GLU A 212 -8.90 -13.00 11.30
C GLU A 212 -8.29 -11.85 10.48
N ASP A 213 -8.78 -11.71 9.23
CA ASP A 213 -8.20 -10.91 8.14
C ASP A 213 -7.75 -9.52 8.59
N GLY A 214 -6.43 -9.36 8.75
CA GLY A 214 -5.82 -8.08 9.10
C GLY A 214 -5.31 -7.35 7.86
N TYR A 215 -5.63 -6.06 7.75
CA TYR A 215 -5.18 -5.21 6.64
C TYR A 215 -3.91 -4.49 7.01
N LEU A 216 -2.90 -4.53 6.14
CA LEU A 216 -1.77 -3.62 6.25
C LEU A 216 -2.31 -2.18 6.28
N THR A 217 -2.11 -1.52 7.41
CA THR A 217 -2.71 -0.23 7.72
C THR A 217 -1.61 0.71 8.17
N ARG A 218 -1.58 1.89 7.56
CA ARG A 218 -0.80 3.00 8.08
C ARG A 218 -1.46 3.54 9.35
N VAL A 219 -0.69 3.65 10.42
CA VAL A 219 -1.14 4.22 11.70
C VAL A 219 -0.30 5.45 12.02
N GLY A 220 -0.95 6.60 12.17
CA GLY A 220 -0.33 7.86 12.56
C GLY A 220 -1.06 8.47 13.74
N TRP A 221 -0.40 8.55 14.90
CA TRP A 221 -0.87 9.31 16.06
C TRP A 221 0.20 10.22 16.69
N SER A 222 1.40 10.31 16.09
CA SER A 222 2.49 11.21 16.49
C SER A 222 3.54 11.28 15.36
N SER A 223 4.66 11.97 15.58
CA SER A 223 5.73 12.32 14.61
C SER A 223 6.40 11.15 13.86
N GLU A 224 5.95 9.92 14.05
CA GLU A 224 6.48 8.72 13.39
C GLU A 224 5.31 7.94 12.80
N ASP A 225 5.25 7.89 11.46
CA ASP A 225 4.31 7.04 10.76
C ASP A 225 4.75 5.57 10.87
N VAL A 226 3.89 4.75 11.47
CA VAL A 226 4.11 3.31 11.67
C VAL A 226 3.16 2.53 10.75
N VAL A 227 3.55 1.30 10.41
CA VAL A 227 2.72 0.36 9.66
C VAL A 227 2.35 -0.81 10.56
N GLN A 228 1.07 -1.18 10.56
CA GLN A 228 0.49 -2.22 11.41
C GLN A 228 -0.49 -3.09 10.61
N VAL A 229 -1.03 -4.13 11.22
CA VAL A 229 -2.11 -4.98 10.69
C VAL A 229 -3.30 -5.03 11.64
#